data_AF-A0A090I3A6-F1
#
_entry.id   AF-A0A090I3A6-F1
#
_cell.length_a   1.000
_cell.length_b   1.000
_cell.length_c   1.000
_cell.angle_alpha   90.00
_cell.angle_beta   90.00
_cell.angle_gamma   90.00
#
_symmetry.space_group_name_H-M   'P 1'
#
loop_
_entity.id
_entity.type
_entity.pdbx_description
1 polymer ?
#
loop_
_entity_poly.entity_id
_entity_poly.type
_entity_poly.pdbx_seq_one_letter_code
_entity_poly.pdbx_strand_id
1 'polypeptide(L)' 'MGLVLSIGAAGVKGAGIVMSTVLLQTLGMPLTLIPILAAIWPVIDIAHTTANISGDLAGTIVVAASVNELDREVLNS' A
#
# COMPACT_ATOMS: atom_id res chain seq x y z
N MET A 1 -3.75 -7.64 12.56
CA MET A 1 -2.34 -7.26 12.38
C MET A 1 -2.07 -6.61 11.02
N GLY A 2 -2.36 -7.27 9.88
CA GLY A 2 -2.06 -6.71 8.54
C GLY A 2 -2.59 -5.30 8.26
N LEU A 3 -3.85 -5.00 8.58
CA LEU A 3 -4.44 -3.65 8.45
C LEU A 3 -3.78 -2.60 9.36
N VAL A 4 -3.28 -3.00 10.53
CA VAL A 4 -2.59 -2.08 11.45
C VAL A 4 -1.17 -1.79 10.95
N LEU A 5 -0.53 -2.83 10.41
CA LEU A 5 0.77 -2.74 9.77
C LEU A 5 0.75 -1.86 8.51
N SER A 6 -0.36 -1.80 7.75
CA SER A 6 -0.42 -0.94 6.55
C SER A 6 -0.40 0.56 6.88
N ILE A 7 -0.84 0.98 8.07
CA ILE A 7 -0.84 2.39 8.48
C ILE A 7 0.60 2.94 8.62
N GLY A 8 1.56 2.07 8.95
CA GLY A 8 2.98 2.44 9.13
C GLY A 8 3.85 2.28 7.88
N ALA A 9 3.30 1.80 6.77
CA ALA A 9 4.04 1.57 5.54
C ALA A 9 4.11 2.87 4.70
N ALA A 10 4.99 3.81 5.09
CA ALA A 10 5.34 4.93 4.22
C ALA A 10 5.83 4.41 2.86
N GLY A 11 5.61 5.17 1.77
CA GLY A 11 5.91 4.80 0.38
C GLY A 11 7.40 4.65 0.01
N VAL A 12 8.17 3.95 0.85
CA VAL A 12 9.57 3.62 0.64
C VAL A 12 9.71 2.26 -0.04
N LYS A 13 10.62 2.18 -1.01
CA LYS A 13 10.94 0.92 -1.69
C LYS A 13 11.34 -0.14 -0.67
N GLY A 14 10.70 -1.31 -0.73
CA GLY A 14 11.00 -2.43 0.16
C GLY A 14 10.23 -2.45 1.48
N ALA A 15 9.33 -1.50 1.74
CA ALA A 15 8.53 -1.46 2.97
C ALA A 15 7.78 -2.78 3.23
N GLY A 16 7.21 -3.42 2.20
CA GLY A 16 6.46 -4.66 2.40
C GLY A 16 7.33 -5.86 2.78
N ILE A 17 8.63 -5.86 2.49
CA ILE A 17 9.55 -6.91 3.00
C ILE A 17 9.75 -6.74 4.51
N VAL A 18 9.94 -5.49 4.96
CA VAL A 18 10.07 -5.17 6.40
C VAL A 18 8.79 -5.52 7.14
N MET A 19 7.62 -5.13 6.61
CA MET A 19 6.33 -5.44 7.23
C MET A 19 6.01 -6.93 7.23
N SER A 20 6.41 -7.67 6.19
CA SER A 20 6.30 -9.13 6.18
C SER A 20 7.18 -9.79 7.24
N THR A 21 8.38 -9.24 7.48
CA THR A 21 9.28 -9.73 8.55
C THR A 21 8.67 -9.53 9.92
N VAL A 22 8.14 -8.33 10.20
CA VAL A 22 7.43 -8.04 11.45
C VAL A 22 6.21 -8.95 11.61
N LEU A 23 5.41 -9.12 10.56
CA LEU A 23 4.23 -10.00 10.58
C LEU A 23 4.61 -11.45 10.93
N LEU A 24 5.58 -12.04 10.24
CA LEU A 24 6.00 -13.43 10.50
C LEU A 24 6.59 -13.58 11.92
N GLN A 25 7.37 -12.62 12.39
CA GLN A 25 7.87 -12.61 13.77
C GLN A 25 6.72 -12.57 14.79
N THR A 26 5.72 -11.71 14.59
CA THR A 26 4.56 -11.61 15.49
C THR A 26 3.72 -12.89 15.53
N LEU A 27 3.76 -13.68 14.46
CA LEU A 27 3.07 -14.97 14.36
C LEU A 27 3.93 -16.15 14.83
N GLY A 28 5.18 -15.91 15.27
CA GLY A 28 6.12 -16.96 15.67
C GLY A 28 6.61 -17.85 14.52
N MET A 29 6.49 -17.38 13.28
CA MET A 29 6.86 -18.13 12.08
C MET A 29 8.32 -17.92 11.69
N PRO A 30 8.96 -18.95 11.09
CA PRO A 30 10.34 -18.84 10.62
C PRO A 30 10.49 -17.81 9.48
N LEU A 31 11.55 -17.01 9.53
CA LEU A 31 11.85 -15.96 8.55
C LEU A 31 12.53 -16.46 7.27
N THR A 32 12.63 -17.78 7.10
CA THR A 32 13.22 -18.40 5.90
C THR A 32 12.47 -18.06 4.62
N LEU A 33 11.22 -17.58 4.73
CA LEU A 33 10.40 -17.10 3.60
C LEU A 33 10.78 -15.68 3.13
N ILE A 34 11.41 -14.86 3.98
CA ILE A 34 11.72 -13.46 3.65
C ILE A 34 12.64 -13.31 2.42
N PRO A 35 13.71 -14.10 2.25
CA PRO A 35 14.55 -14.03 1.04
C PRO A 35 13.78 -14.31 -0.25
N ILE A 36 12.80 -15.22 -0.21
CA ILE A 36 11.96 -15.56 -1.36
C ILE A 36 11.05 -14.37 -1.71
N LEU A 37 10.43 -13.77 -0.70
CA LEU A 37 9.61 -12.56 -0.88
C LEU A 37 10.44 -11.39 -1.40
N ALA A 38 11.66 -11.21 -0.89
CA ALA A 38 12.57 -10.17 -1.34
C ALA A 38 13.01 -10.33 -2.81
N ALA A 39 13.16 -11.57 -3.29
CA ALA A 39 13.51 -11.84 -4.68
C ALA A 39 12.41 -11.42 -5.67
N ILE A 40 11.13 -11.56 -5.29
CA ILE A 40 9.99 -11.25 -6.16
C ILE A 40 9.54 -9.79 -6.00
N TRP A 41 9.89 -9.15 -4.88
CA TRP A 41 9.47 -7.80 -4.51
C TRP A 41 9.58 -6.76 -5.64
N PRO A 42 10.66 -6.68 -6.45
CA PRO A 42 10.79 -5.65 -7.47
C PRO A 42 9.64 -5.61 -8.50
N VAL A 43 8.98 -6.75 -8.75
CA VAL A 43 7.83 -6.85 -9.67
C VAL A 43 6.54 -6.45 -8.95
N ILE A 44 6.36 -6.92 -7.72
CA ILE A 44 5.14 -6.68 -6.92
C ILE A 44 5.07 -5.24 -6.42
N ASP A 45 6.21 -4.61 -6.10
CA ASP A 45 6.29 -3.25 -5.54
C ASP A 45 5.69 -2.20 -6.47
N ILE A 46 5.80 -2.42 -7.79
CA ILE A 46 5.23 -1.54 -8.80
C ILE A 46 3.70 -1.55 -8.68
N ALA A 47 3.09 -2.74 -8.71
CA ALA A 47 1.63 -2.88 -8.58
C ALA A 47 1.14 -2.34 -7.23
N HIS A 48 1.90 -2.59 -6.15
CA HIS A 48 1.57 -2.08 -4.82
C HIS A 48 1.59 -0.55 -4.76
N THR A 49 2.62 0.07 -5.33
CA THR A 49 2.73 1.54 -5.40
C THR A 49 1.62 2.14 -6.25
N THR A 50 1.34 1.55 -7.41
CA THR A 50 0.25 2.00 -8.30
C THR A 50 -1.10 1.91 -7.61
N ALA A 51 -1.42 0.77 -6.99
CA ALA A 51 -2.69 0.59 -6.30
C ALA A 51 -2.87 1.56 -5.13
N ASN A 52 -1.81 1.84 -4.36
CA ASN A 52 -1.87 2.80 -3.25
C ASN A 52 -2.19 4.21 -3.76
N ILE A 53 -1.48 4.70 -4.78
CA ILE A 53 -1.73 6.03 -5.34
C ILE A 53 -3.12 6.11 -6.00
N SER A 54 -3.55 5.06 -6.71
CA SER A 54 -4.90 5.01 -7.28
C SER A 54 -5.99 5.05 -6.20
N GLY A 55 -5.78 4.36 -5.07
CA GLY A 55 -6.66 4.41 -3.91
C GLY A 55 -6.73 5.80 -3.28
N ASP A 56 -5.60 6.49 -3.14
CA ASP A 56 -5.54 7.86 -2.63
C ASP A 56 -6.32 8.83 -3.53
N LEU A 57 -6.18 8.71 -4.85
CA LEU A 57 -6.93 9.52 -5.81
C LEU A 57 -8.43 9.23 -5.73
N ALA A 58 -8.83 7.95 -5.69
CA ALA A 58 -10.22 7.56 -5.54
C ALA A 58 -10.82 8.08 -4.22
N GLY A 59 -10.10 7.94 -3.11
CA GLY A 59 -10.48 8.47 -1.81
C GLY A 59 -10.62 10.00 -1.83
N THR A 60 -9.68 10.69 -2.48
CA THR A 60 -9.71 12.15 -2.65
C THR A 60 -10.96 12.59 -3.42
N ILE A 61 -11.31 11.91 -4.52
CA ILE A 61 -12.53 12.20 -5.30
C ILE A 61 -13.78 11.98 -4.44
N VAL A 62 -13.84 10.88 -3.68
CA VAL A 62 -14.97 10.58 -2.80
C VAL A 62 -15.13 11.66 -1.72
N VAL A 63 -14.02 12.05 -1.07
CA VAL A 63 -14.03 13.10 -0.05
C VAL A 63 -14.41 14.45 -0.65
N ALA A 64 -13.78 14.87 -1.75
CA ALA A 64 -14.09 16.13 -2.44
C ALA A 64 -15.56 16.21 -2.87
N ALA A 65 -16.14 15.10 -3.34
CA ALA A 65 -17.57 15.04 -3.65
C ALA A 65 -18.44 15.20 -2.40
N SER A 66 -18.03 14.64 -1.26
CA SER A 66 -18.78 14.74 0.01
C SER A 66 -18.78 16.15 0.61
N VAL A 67 -17.75 16.95 0.33
CA VAL A 67 -17.64 18.35 0.80
C VAL A 67 -18.03 19.39 -0.25
N ASN A 68 -18.56 18.96 -1.41
CA ASN A 68 -18.90 19.82 -2.56
C ASN A 68 -17.72 20.64 -3.13
N GLU A 69 -16.49 20.14 -2.99
CA GLU A 69 -15.28 20.77 -3.55
C GLU A 69 -14.78 20.07 -4.83
N LEU A 70 -15.49 19.05 -5.30
CA LEU A 70 -15.12 18.34 -6.53
C LEU A 70 -15.53 19.12 -7.79
N ASP A 71 -14.53 19.57 -8.55
CA ASP A 71 -14.73 20.08 -9.91
C ASP A 71 -15.08 18.93 -10.87
N ARG A 72 -16.36 18.89 -11.27
CA ARG A 72 -16.90 17.85 -12.16
C ARG A 72 -16.62 18.14 -13.63
N GLU A 73 -16.34 19.38 -14.02
CA GLU A 73 -16.02 19.69 -15.41
C GLU A 73 -14.62 19.16 -15.74
N VAL A 74 -13.66 19.35 -14.82
CA VAL A 74 -12.30 18.81 -14.95
C VAL A 74 -12.27 17.28 -14.86
N LEU A 75 -13.12 16.66 -14.04
CA LEU A 75 -13.15 15.19 -13.92
C LEU A 75 -13.74 14.50 -15.17
N ASN A 76 -14.69 15.14 -15.86
CA ASN A 76 -15.40 14.54 -16.99
C ASN A 76 -14.84 14.95 -18.37
N SER A 77 -13.76 15.73 -18.41
CA SER A 77 -13.04 16.11 -19.64
C SER A 77 -12.09 15.01 -20.11
#